data_AF-A0A2H9SEQ4-F1
#
_entry.id   AF-A0A2H9SEQ4-F1
#
_cell.length_a   1.000
_cell.length_b   1.000
_cell.length_c   1.000
_cell.angle_alpha   90.00
_cell.angle_beta   90.00
_cell.angle_gamma   90.00
#
_symmetry.space_group_name_H-M   'P 1'
#
loop_
_entity.id
_entity.type
_entity.pdbx_description
1 polymer ?
#
loop_
_entity_poly.entity_id
_entity_poly.type
_entity_poly.pdbx_seq_one_letter_code
_entity_poly.pdbx_strand_id
1 'polypeptide(L)'
;MNNKSMDAELSNWYSTYGLVTVERIFGLMSVRLSPEELRTVSCNANSPYYQLLQVPLKNIFNGIIMGQALDYREYAQKMLVDYLISGAANMAEEQAKPEGVRLELELMRSDLIESGDQFDLLQFEHHKLISESQRVLIDTAKSLPKPRVMIDEVLSQEIQTIAHSFLEQSEALSLKFRGYRTQFYQTILKARELLDSLPEYMNTFEGDQKHLEMLFFDSKLGEDAN
;
A
#
# COMPACT_ATOMS: atom_id res chain seq x y z
N MET A 1 15.51 18.38 8.64
CA MET A 1 15.79 18.34 7.18
C MET A 1 15.11 17.14 6.52
N ASN A 2 13.80 16.93 6.73
CA ASN A 2 13.01 15.82 6.14
C ASN A 2 11.89 16.27 5.16
N ASN A 3 11.65 17.58 4.99
CA ASN A 3 10.55 18.05 4.13
C ASN A 3 10.75 17.83 2.62
N LYS A 4 11.98 17.61 2.15
CA LYS A 4 12.25 17.53 0.71
C LYS A 4 11.76 16.25 0.02
N SER A 5 11.72 15.10 0.71
CA SER A 5 11.26 13.86 0.05
C SER A 5 9.74 13.76 0.03
N MET A 6 9.07 14.19 1.10
CA MET A 6 7.61 14.31 1.14
C MET A 6 7.07 15.32 0.11
N ASP A 7 7.75 16.44 -0.10
CA ASP A 7 7.33 17.41 -1.13
C ASP A 7 7.39 16.81 -2.55
N ALA A 8 8.31 15.89 -2.84
CA ALA A 8 8.36 15.21 -4.14
C ALA A 8 7.19 14.24 -4.32
N GLU A 9 6.91 13.38 -3.32
CA GLU A 9 5.77 12.43 -3.34
C GLU A 9 4.41 13.16 -3.36
N LEU A 10 4.30 14.32 -2.69
CA LEU A 10 3.08 15.13 -2.59
C LEU A 10 2.89 16.13 -3.75
N SER A 11 3.95 16.50 -4.48
CA SER A 11 3.86 17.45 -5.61
C SER A 11 2.97 16.99 -6.78
N ASN A 12 2.74 15.68 -6.92
CA ASN A 12 1.87 15.13 -7.95
C ASN A 12 0.36 15.22 -7.60
N TRP A 13 0.00 15.67 -6.40
CA TRP A 13 -1.38 15.74 -5.92
C TRP A 13 -2.13 17.01 -6.34
N TYR A 14 -1.50 17.93 -7.09
CA TYR A 14 -2.18 19.10 -7.66
C TYR A 14 -3.05 18.80 -8.89
N SER A 15 -3.18 17.53 -9.25
CA SER A 15 -4.13 17.07 -10.25
C SER A 15 -5.58 17.21 -9.78
N THR A 16 -6.54 17.16 -10.71
CA THR A 16 -7.98 17.14 -10.39
C THR A 16 -8.32 16.02 -9.41
N TYR A 17 -7.65 14.87 -9.51
CA TYR A 17 -7.83 13.75 -8.57
C TYR A 17 -7.40 14.13 -7.16
N GLY A 18 -6.21 14.70 -7.00
CA GLY A 18 -5.70 15.05 -5.67
C GLY A 18 -6.49 16.18 -5.00
N LEU A 19 -7.01 17.15 -5.76
CA LEU A 19 -7.92 18.17 -5.21
C LEU A 19 -9.21 17.55 -4.65
N VAL A 20 -9.82 16.58 -5.36
CA VAL A 20 -11.00 15.86 -4.87
C VAL A 20 -10.66 15.03 -3.63
N THR A 21 -9.48 14.41 -3.57
CA THR A 21 -9.03 13.67 -2.39
C THR A 21 -8.85 14.58 -1.19
N VAL A 22 -8.17 15.72 -1.36
CA VAL A 22 -7.97 16.71 -0.30
C VAL A 22 -9.30 17.27 0.20
N GLU A 23 -10.22 17.60 -0.71
CA GLU A 23 -11.57 18.02 -0.36
C GLU A 23 -12.31 16.98 0.48
N ARG A 24 -12.24 15.70 0.08
CA ARG A 24 -12.86 14.59 0.85
C ARG A 24 -12.22 14.42 2.22
N ILE A 25 -10.90 14.49 2.34
CA ILE A 25 -10.18 14.38 3.62
C ILE A 25 -10.62 15.50 4.56
N PHE A 26 -10.65 16.74 4.10
CA PHE A 26 -11.16 17.85 4.90
C PHE A 26 -12.64 17.70 5.25
N GLY A 27 -13.46 17.18 4.32
CA GLY A 27 -14.85 16.84 4.57
C GLY A 27 -15.03 15.86 5.72
N LEU A 28 -14.19 14.81 5.82
CA LEU A 28 -14.19 13.87 6.95
C LEU A 28 -13.82 14.55 8.27
N MET A 29 -12.93 15.55 8.23
CA MET A 29 -12.56 16.38 9.38
C MET A 29 -13.56 17.49 9.69
N SER A 30 -14.71 17.53 9.00
CA SER A 30 -15.71 18.62 9.10
C SER A 30 -15.16 20.01 8.78
N VAL A 31 -14.03 20.08 8.08
CA VAL A 31 -13.42 21.31 7.59
C VAL A 31 -13.97 21.60 6.19
N ARG A 32 -14.66 22.73 6.04
CA ARG A 32 -15.18 23.17 4.73
C ARG A 32 -14.40 24.38 4.24
N LEU A 33 -13.76 24.20 3.09
CA LEU A 33 -12.95 25.22 2.44
C LEU A 33 -13.53 25.48 1.05
N SER A 34 -13.49 26.73 0.60
CA SER A 34 -13.77 27.05 -0.80
C SER A 34 -12.69 26.46 -1.73
N PRO A 35 -12.97 26.28 -3.03
CA PRO A 35 -11.99 25.76 -3.98
C PRO A 35 -10.67 26.56 -4.04
N GLU A 36 -10.74 27.88 -3.86
CA GLU A 36 -9.56 28.77 -3.82
C GLU A 36 -8.75 28.59 -2.53
N GLU A 37 -9.44 28.43 -1.39
CA GLU A 37 -8.81 28.18 -0.10
C GLU A 37 -8.16 26.80 -0.08
N LEU A 38 -8.81 25.76 -0.64
CA LEU A 38 -8.25 24.40 -0.77
C LEU A 38 -6.90 24.43 -1.45
N ARG A 39 -6.79 25.10 -2.61
CA ARG A 39 -5.52 25.26 -3.32
C ARG A 39 -4.49 25.95 -2.44
N THR A 40 -4.85 27.07 -1.83
CA THR A 40 -3.93 27.88 -1.02
C THR A 40 -3.39 27.11 0.18
N VAL A 41 -4.25 26.37 0.90
CA VAL A 41 -3.83 25.60 2.08
C VAL A 41 -3.07 24.33 1.72
N SER A 42 -3.40 23.70 0.58
CA SER A 42 -2.71 22.49 0.11
C SER A 42 -1.29 22.77 -0.41
N CYS A 43 -0.99 24.00 -0.82
CA CYS A 43 0.32 24.38 -1.34
C CYS A 43 1.25 25.00 -0.28
N ASN A 44 0.74 25.38 0.88
CA ASN A 44 1.51 26.13 1.87
C ASN A 44 2.01 25.20 2.98
N ALA A 45 3.29 24.82 2.90
CA ALA A 45 3.93 23.95 3.89
C ALA A 45 3.89 24.49 5.34
N ASN A 46 3.76 25.81 5.49
CA ASN A 46 3.64 26.47 6.80
C ASN A 46 2.19 26.54 7.30
N SER A 47 1.23 26.04 6.53
CA SER A 47 -0.16 25.97 6.95
C SER A 47 -0.37 24.74 7.83
N PRO A 48 -1.02 24.87 9.00
CA PRO A 48 -1.40 23.70 9.79
C PRO A 48 -2.44 22.84 9.08
N TYR A 49 -3.20 23.40 8.13
CA TYR A 49 -4.07 22.63 7.24
C TYR A 49 -3.26 21.70 6.33
N TYR A 50 -2.09 22.15 5.84
CA TYR A 50 -1.17 21.29 5.10
C TYR A 50 -0.66 20.16 6.00
N GLN A 51 -0.26 20.47 7.23
CA GLN A 51 0.23 19.48 8.20
C GLN A 51 -0.84 18.41 8.52
N LEU A 52 -2.11 18.80 8.65
CA LEU A 52 -3.21 17.86 8.84
C LEU A 52 -3.43 16.92 7.65
N LEU A 53 -3.09 17.35 6.43
CA LEU A 53 -3.23 16.53 5.22
C LEU A 53 -2.12 15.50 5.06
N GLN A 54 -0.93 15.76 5.60
CA GLN A 54 0.24 14.91 5.36
C GLN A 54 0.02 13.46 5.77
N VAL A 55 -0.55 13.24 6.96
CA VAL A 55 -0.76 11.89 7.51
C VAL A 55 -1.81 11.11 6.70
N PRO A 56 -3.03 11.62 6.44
CA PRO A 56 -4.00 10.93 5.59
C PRO A 56 -3.49 10.65 4.17
N LEU A 57 -2.77 11.60 3.56
CA LEU A 57 -2.22 11.41 2.22
C LEU A 57 -1.16 10.31 2.19
N LYS A 58 -0.23 10.28 3.16
CA LYS A 58 0.75 9.19 3.26
C LYS A 58 0.07 7.84 3.48
N ASN A 59 -0.98 7.79 4.31
CA ASN A 59 -1.75 6.57 4.52
C ASN A 59 -2.48 6.10 3.26
N ILE A 60 -3.06 7.00 2.47
CA ILE A 60 -3.65 6.65 1.16
C ILE A 60 -2.58 6.08 0.22
N PHE A 61 -1.41 6.70 0.17
CA PHE A 61 -0.31 6.21 -0.65
C PHE A 61 0.16 4.82 -0.23
N ASN A 62 0.32 4.59 1.06
CA ASN A 62 0.61 3.28 1.61
C ASN A 62 -0.48 2.26 1.27
N GLY A 63 -1.75 2.65 1.31
CA GLY A 63 -2.87 1.81 0.89
C GLY A 63 -2.77 1.38 -0.58
N ILE A 64 -2.27 2.23 -1.47
CA ILE A 64 -2.05 1.89 -2.88
C ILE A 64 -0.93 0.85 -3.00
N ILE A 65 0.22 1.06 -2.34
CA ILE A 65 1.35 0.11 -2.36
C ILE A 65 0.94 -1.24 -1.75
N MET A 66 0.20 -1.20 -0.64
CA MET A 66 -0.37 -2.38 0.02
C MET A 66 -1.32 -3.13 -0.92
N GLY A 67 -2.19 -2.41 -1.66
CA GLY A 67 -3.06 -3.01 -2.68
C GLY A 67 -2.29 -3.74 -3.77
N GLN A 68 -1.25 -3.11 -4.32
CA GLN A 68 -0.37 -3.76 -5.31
C GLN A 68 0.29 -5.04 -4.77
N ALA A 69 0.76 -5.02 -3.51
CA ALA A 69 1.34 -6.19 -2.87
C ALA A 69 0.30 -7.31 -2.68
N LEU A 70 -0.94 -6.95 -2.31
CA LEU A 70 -2.06 -7.89 -2.21
C LEU A 70 -2.36 -8.54 -3.56
N ASP A 71 -2.45 -7.75 -4.63
CA ASP A 71 -2.71 -8.26 -5.98
C ASP A 71 -1.62 -9.26 -6.42
N TYR A 72 -0.34 -8.98 -6.14
CA TYR A 72 0.75 -9.93 -6.38
C TYR A 72 0.61 -11.21 -5.55
N ARG A 73 0.29 -11.10 -4.26
CA ARG A 73 0.07 -12.26 -3.39
C ARG A 73 -1.07 -13.13 -3.92
N GLU A 74 -2.20 -12.53 -4.25
CA GLU A 74 -3.37 -13.25 -4.78
C GLU A 74 -3.06 -13.95 -6.10
N TYR A 75 -2.29 -13.31 -6.98
CA TYR A 75 -1.87 -13.95 -8.23
C TYR A 75 -0.96 -15.16 -7.97
N ALA A 76 0.05 -15.02 -7.10
CA ALA A 76 0.93 -16.13 -6.72
C ALA A 76 0.13 -17.31 -6.13
N GLN A 77 -0.85 -17.01 -5.27
CA GLN A 77 -1.73 -18.03 -4.70
C GLN A 77 -2.55 -18.74 -5.77
N LYS A 78 -3.15 -18.00 -6.71
CA LYS A 78 -3.92 -18.57 -7.82
C LYS A 78 -3.07 -19.52 -8.66
N MET A 79 -1.85 -19.12 -9.04
CA MET A 79 -0.91 -19.97 -9.78
C MET A 79 -0.64 -21.30 -9.06
N LEU A 80 -0.36 -21.24 -7.76
CA LEU A 80 -0.08 -22.45 -6.97
C LEU A 80 -1.33 -23.31 -6.76
N VAL A 81 -2.51 -22.71 -6.62
CA VAL A 81 -3.78 -23.45 -6.53
C VAL A 81 -4.08 -24.18 -7.85
N ASP A 82 -3.91 -23.50 -8.99
CA ASP A 82 -4.11 -24.11 -10.31
C ASP A 82 -3.15 -25.28 -10.54
N TYR A 83 -1.91 -25.17 -10.05
CA TYR A 83 -0.95 -26.27 -10.00
C TYR A 83 -1.41 -27.43 -9.11
N LEU A 84 -1.89 -27.18 -7.89
CA LEU A 84 -2.38 -28.24 -7.00
C LEU A 84 -3.58 -28.98 -7.59
N ILE A 85 -4.48 -28.27 -8.27
CA ILE A 85 -5.66 -28.87 -8.92
C ILE A 85 -5.27 -29.69 -10.15
N SER A 86 -4.32 -29.20 -10.96
CA SER A 86 -3.99 -29.79 -12.27
C SER A 86 -2.84 -30.81 -12.24
N GLY A 87 -1.83 -30.57 -11.40
CA GLY A 87 -0.58 -31.32 -11.33
C GLY A 87 -0.51 -32.38 -10.23
N ALA A 88 -1.17 -32.16 -9.08
CA ALA A 88 -1.17 -33.14 -7.98
C ALA A 88 -2.23 -34.27 -8.16
N ALA A 89 -3.29 -34.02 -8.94
CA ALA A 89 -4.36 -35.00 -9.16
C ALA A 89 -3.97 -36.16 -10.11
N ASN A 90 -2.93 -35.98 -10.92
CA ASN A 90 -2.44 -37.01 -11.86
C ASN A 90 -1.45 -37.99 -11.23
N MET A 91 -1.21 -37.90 -9.92
CA MET A 91 -0.25 -38.75 -9.23
C MET A 91 -0.92 -40.06 -8.82
N ALA A 92 -0.48 -41.17 -9.44
CA ALA A 92 -0.64 -42.49 -8.85
C ALA A 92 0.07 -42.49 -7.48
N GLU A 93 -0.51 -43.17 -6.48
CA GLU A 93 -0.12 -43.20 -5.06
C GLU A 93 1.36 -43.58 -4.77
N GLU A 94 2.16 -43.92 -5.78
CA GLU A 94 3.54 -44.42 -5.67
C GLU A 94 4.64 -43.36 -5.50
N GLN A 95 4.39 -42.07 -5.77
CA GLN A 95 5.36 -40.98 -5.56
C GLN A 95 5.05 -40.19 -4.29
N ALA A 96 5.15 -40.84 -3.13
CA ALA A 96 4.71 -40.30 -1.83
C ALA A 96 5.57 -39.14 -1.27
N LYS A 97 6.63 -38.69 -1.96
CA LYS A 97 7.43 -37.52 -1.55
C LYS A 97 7.68 -36.59 -2.74
N PRO A 98 7.42 -35.27 -2.60
CA PRO A 98 7.82 -34.31 -3.62
C PRO A 98 9.36 -34.24 -3.68
N GLU A 99 9.91 -34.40 -4.87
CA GLU A 99 11.35 -34.30 -5.16
C GLU A 99 11.59 -33.26 -6.27
N GLY A 100 12.78 -32.65 -6.28
CA GLY A 100 13.18 -31.65 -7.28
C GLY A 100 12.27 -30.41 -7.30
N VAL A 101 11.84 -30.02 -8.51
CA VAL A 101 10.98 -28.84 -8.77
C VAL A 101 9.69 -28.87 -7.93
N ARG A 102 9.12 -30.05 -7.68
CA ARG A 102 7.89 -30.18 -6.88
C ARG A 102 8.12 -29.84 -5.40
N LEU A 103 9.28 -30.21 -4.85
CA LEU A 103 9.63 -29.84 -3.48
C LEU A 103 9.81 -28.32 -3.37
N GLU A 104 10.42 -27.70 -4.37
CA GLU A 104 10.61 -26.25 -4.41
C GLU A 104 9.27 -25.49 -4.49
N LEU A 105 8.30 -26.00 -5.25
CA LEU A 105 6.94 -25.45 -5.29
C LEU A 105 6.21 -25.57 -3.94
N GLU A 106 6.36 -26.70 -3.23
CA GLU A 106 5.78 -26.86 -1.89
C GLU A 106 6.45 -25.96 -0.84
N LEU A 107 7.78 -25.80 -0.89
CA LEU A 107 8.49 -24.86 -0.03
C LEU A 107 8.02 -23.42 -0.31
N MET A 108 7.93 -23.04 -1.58
CA MET A 108 7.43 -21.73 -1.97
C MET A 108 5.98 -21.49 -1.50
N ARG A 109 5.13 -22.52 -1.56
CA ARG A 109 3.76 -22.44 -1.03
C ARG A 109 3.78 -22.19 0.48
N SER A 110 4.62 -22.92 1.22
CA SER A 110 4.78 -22.72 2.65
C SER A 110 5.25 -21.30 2.98
N ASP A 111 6.26 -20.81 2.27
CA ASP A 111 6.80 -19.46 2.45
C ASP A 111 5.76 -18.38 2.10
N LEU A 112 4.95 -18.60 1.06
CA LEU A 112 3.87 -17.70 0.66
C LEU A 112 2.74 -17.62 1.70
N ILE A 113 2.43 -18.73 2.38
CA ILE A 113 1.47 -18.76 3.48
C ILE A 113 2.02 -17.97 4.67
N GLU A 114 3.25 -18.26 5.10
CA GLU A 114 3.86 -17.58 6.25
C GLU A 114 3.99 -16.07 6.02
N SER A 115 4.52 -15.67 4.86
CA SER A 115 4.61 -14.25 4.48
C SER A 115 3.23 -13.61 4.29
N GLY A 116 2.23 -14.38 3.87
CA GLY A 116 0.83 -13.96 3.80
C GLY A 116 0.26 -13.60 5.17
N ASP A 117 0.47 -14.45 6.18
CA ASP A 117 0.01 -14.21 7.55
C ASP A 117 0.68 -12.96 8.16
N GLN A 118 1.99 -12.81 7.96
CA GLN A 118 2.73 -11.62 8.42
C GLN A 118 2.26 -10.35 7.71
N PHE A 119 1.93 -10.44 6.42
CA PHE A 119 1.37 -9.33 5.65
C PHE A 119 -0.05 -8.96 6.12
N ASP A 120 -0.89 -9.92 6.49
CA ASP A 120 -2.22 -9.64 7.05
C ASP A 120 -2.15 -8.94 8.41
N LEU A 121 -1.18 -9.31 9.27
CA LEU A 121 -0.89 -8.58 10.50
C LEU A 121 -0.50 -7.13 10.21
N LEU A 122 0.32 -6.91 9.19
CA LEU A 122 0.76 -5.57 8.78
C LEU A 122 -0.40 -4.72 8.23
N GLN A 123 -1.32 -5.32 7.47
CA GLN A 123 -2.55 -4.65 7.02
C GLN A 123 -3.41 -4.23 8.21
N PHE A 124 -3.54 -5.09 9.22
CA PHE A 124 -4.24 -4.76 10.45
C PHE A 124 -3.58 -3.58 11.19
N GLU A 125 -2.25 -3.58 11.33
CA GLU A 125 -1.49 -2.45 11.90
C GLU A 125 -1.76 -1.14 11.15
N HIS A 126 -1.82 -1.20 9.81
CA HIS A 126 -2.12 -0.04 8.98
C HIS A 126 -3.54 0.50 9.18
N HIS A 127 -4.55 -0.37 9.21
CA HIS A 127 -5.93 0.03 9.48
C HIS A 127 -6.09 0.63 10.89
N LYS A 128 -5.38 0.08 11.87
CA LYS A 128 -5.33 0.62 13.22
C LYS A 128 -4.71 2.03 13.23
N LEU A 129 -3.56 2.22 12.55
CA LEU A 129 -2.91 3.52 12.43
C LEU A 129 -3.82 4.56 11.75
N ILE A 130 -4.52 4.18 10.69
CA ILE A 130 -5.50 5.06 10.01
C ILE A 130 -6.58 5.48 11.00
N SER A 131 -7.16 4.52 11.73
CA SER A 131 -8.26 4.80 12.66
C SER A 131 -7.81 5.73 13.80
N GLU A 132 -6.63 5.46 14.38
CA GLU A 132 -6.07 6.26 15.47
C GLU A 132 -5.69 7.66 15.01
N SER A 133 -4.99 7.78 13.87
CA SER A 133 -4.61 9.07 13.30
C SER A 133 -5.83 9.90 12.89
N GLN A 134 -6.83 9.32 12.22
CA GLN A 134 -8.05 10.02 11.85
C GLN A 134 -8.79 10.55 13.07
N ARG A 135 -8.94 9.74 14.12
CA ARG A 135 -9.60 10.19 15.36
C ARG A 135 -8.91 11.43 15.93
N VAL A 136 -7.59 11.37 16.10
CA VAL A 136 -6.81 12.48 16.66
C VAL A 136 -6.88 13.71 15.76
N LEU A 137 -6.66 13.55 14.45
CA LEU A 137 -6.68 14.67 13.50
C LEU A 137 -8.06 15.33 13.38
N ILE A 138 -9.14 14.56 13.45
CA ILE A 138 -10.51 15.11 13.47
C ILE A 138 -10.73 15.95 14.74
N ASP A 139 -10.29 15.47 15.89
CA ASP A 139 -10.43 16.21 17.15
C ASP A 139 -9.58 17.48 17.15
N THR A 140 -8.35 17.42 16.63
CA THR A 140 -7.49 18.60 16.44
C THR A 140 -8.05 19.55 15.38
N ALA A 141 -8.68 19.07 14.32
CA ALA A 141 -9.29 19.92 13.30
C ALA A 141 -10.48 20.72 13.84
N LYS A 142 -11.19 20.22 14.87
CA LYS A 142 -12.28 20.96 15.52
C LYS A 142 -11.79 22.17 16.32
N SER A 143 -10.56 22.14 16.83
CA SER A 143 -9.98 23.27 17.56
C SER A 143 -9.35 24.32 16.64
N LEU A 144 -9.18 24.02 15.35
CA LEU A 144 -8.62 24.96 14.40
C LEU A 144 -9.58 26.13 14.15
N PRO A 145 -9.08 27.38 14.24
CA PRO A 145 -9.87 28.52 13.84
C PRO A 145 -10.02 28.53 12.31
N LYS A 146 -11.07 29.20 11.82
CA LYS A 146 -11.34 29.30 10.39
C LYS A 146 -10.09 29.78 9.62
N PRO A 147 -9.91 29.42 8.34
CA PRO A 147 -8.67 29.63 7.56
C PRO A 147 -8.18 31.08 7.46
N ARG A 148 -9.04 32.04 7.83
CA ARG A 148 -8.80 33.49 7.76
C ARG A 148 -8.40 34.11 9.10
N VAL A 149 -8.26 33.31 10.15
CA VAL A 149 -7.83 33.75 11.48
C VAL A 149 -6.36 33.39 11.63
N MET A 150 -5.56 34.31 12.19
CA MET A 150 -4.18 34.00 12.58
C MET A 150 -4.20 32.80 13.53
N ILE A 151 -3.45 31.77 13.16
CA ILE A 151 -3.34 30.57 13.96
C ILE A 151 -2.24 30.80 14.99
N ASP A 152 -2.55 30.46 16.24
CA ASP A 152 -1.58 30.51 17.33
C ASP A 152 -0.38 29.61 17.01
N GLU A 153 0.82 30.14 17.21
CA GLU A 153 2.08 29.43 16.98
C GLU A 153 2.15 28.15 17.82
N VAL A 154 1.56 28.17 19.03
CA VAL A 154 1.47 27.01 19.92
C VAL A 154 0.63 25.88 19.31
N LEU A 155 -0.54 26.22 18.75
CA LEU A 155 -1.43 25.24 18.11
C LEU A 155 -0.79 24.64 16.85
N SER A 156 -0.05 25.45 16.08
CA SER A 156 0.66 24.94 14.92
C SER A 156 1.79 23.96 15.29
N GLN A 157 2.50 24.20 16.40
CA GLN A 157 3.55 23.28 16.88
C GLN A 157 2.96 21.97 17.39
N GLU A 158 1.80 22.01 18.06
CA GLU A 158 1.10 20.81 18.52
C GLU A 158 0.67 19.93 17.34
N ILE A 159 0.03 20.53 16.32
CA ILE A 159 -0.36 19.83 15.09
C ILE A 159 0.85 19.20 14.41
N GLN A 160 1.94 19.94 14.29
CA GLN A 160 3.17 19.45 13.68
C GLN A 160 3.74 18.24 14.44
N THR A 161 3.73 18.29 15.77
CA THR A 161 4.24 17.19 16.62
C THR A 161 3.39 15.93 16.46
N ILE A 162 2.06 16.09 16.48
CA ILE A 162 1.11 14.99 16.26
C ILE A 162 1.33 14.39 14.87
N ALA A 163 1.35 15.24 13.84
CA ALA A 163 1.53 14.81 12.45
C ALA A 163 2.85 14.05 12.26
N HIS A 164 3.95 14.56 12.82
CA HIS A 164 5.26 13.91 12.75
C HIS A 164 5.25 12.51 13.35
N SER A 165 4.62 12.32 14.52
CA SER A 165 4.58 11.01 15.18
C SER A 165 3.84 9.94 14.35
N PHE A 166 2.78 10.33 13.64
CA PHE A 166 2.04 9.43 12.76
C PHE A 166 2.74 9.23 11.41
N LEU A 167 3.43 10.25 10.90
CA LEU A 167 4.23 10.14 9.68
C LEU A 167 5.37 9.15 9.86
N GLU A 168 6.08 9.16 10.98
CA GLU A 168 7.16 8.19 11.25
C GLU A 168 6.63 6.74 11.24
N GLN A 169 5.48 6.51 11.87
CA GLN A 169 4.83 5.19 11.87
C GLN A 169 4.37 4.80 10.46
N SER A 170 3.81 5.74 9.71
CA SER A 170 3.36 5.54 8.33
C SER A 170 4.55 5.23 7.41
N GLU A 171 5.69 5.87 7.61
CA GLU A 171 6.92 5.62 6.84
C GLU A 171 7.48 4.21 7.11
N ALA A 172 7.50 3.79 8.38
CA ALA A 172 7.91 2.44 8.76
C ALA A 172 7.02 1.37 8.12
N LEU A 173 5.70 1.59 8.05
CA LEU A 173 4.79 0.70 7.33
C LEU A 173 5.03 0.72 5.82
N SER A 174 5.30 1.90 5.24
CA SER A 174 5.59 2.06 3.81
C SER A 174 6.75 1.18 3.37
N LEU A 175 7.85 1.19 4.13
CA LEU A 175 9.03 0.36 3.85
C LEU A 175 8.70 -1.13 3.89
N LYS A 176 7.91 -1.57 4.88
CA LYS A 176 7.48 -2.97 4.98
C LYS A 176 6.59 -3.37 3.79
N PHE A 177 5.62 -2.54 3.41
CA PHE A 177 4.75 -2.81 2.25
C PHE A 177 5.54 -2.92 0.94
N ARG A 178 6.52 -2.03 0.73
CA ARG A 178 7.43 -2.10 -0.43
C ARG A 178 8.23 -3.42 -0.40
N GLY A 179 8.72 -3.83 0.76
CA GLY A 179 9.39 -5.11 0.94
C GLY A 179 8.53 -6.31 0.52
N TYR A 180 7.28 -6.37 1.01
CA TYR A 180 6.34 -7.43 0.64
C TYR A 180 5.96 -7.38 -0.84
N ARG A 181 5.74 -6.20 -1.42
CA ARG A 181 5.47 -6.04 -2.86
C ARG A 181 6.57 -6.68 -3.69
N THR A 182 7.83 -6.39 -3.36
CA THR A 182 9.00 -6.99 -4.02
C THR A 182 9.05 -8.50 -3.80
N GLN A 183 8.87 -8.96 -2.55
CA GLN A 183 8.88 -10.39 -2.23
C GLN A 183 7.83 -11.16 -3.01
N PHE A 184 6.57 -10.72 -3.00
CA PHE A 184 5.49 -11.40 -3.72
C PHE A 184 5.71 -11.39 -5.23
N TYR A 185 6.23 -10.30 -5.79
CA TYR A 185 6.62 -10.25 -7.20
C TYR A 185 7.72 -11.28 -7.53
N GLN A 186 8.76 -11.40 -6.71
CA GLN A 186 9.80 -12.41 -6.91
C GLN A 186 9.24 -13.84 -6.78
N THR A 187 8.30 -14.07 -5.86
CA THR A 187 7.60 -15.35 -5.75
C THR A 187 6.85 -15.69 -7.04
N ILE A 188 6.14 -14.74 -7.65
CA ILE A 188 5.47 -14.95 -8.95
C ILE A 188 6.47 -15.38 -10.03
N LEU A 189 7.59 -14.65 -10.16
CA LEU A 189 8.60 -14.94 -11.17
C LEU A 189 9.17 -16.35 -11.00
N LYS A 190 9.55 -16.71 -9.77
CA LYS A 190 10.09 -18.03 -9.45
C LYS A 190 9.05 -19.13 -9.64
N ALA A 191 7.80 -18.90 -9.22
CA ALA A 191 6.70 -19.86 -9.40
C ALA A 191 6.52 -20.17 -10.89
N ARG A 192 6.51 -19.14 -11.74
CA ARG A 192 6.37 -19.28 -13.19
C ARG A 192 7.50 -20.11 -13.80
N GLU A 193 8.74 -19.80 -13.45
CA GLU A 193 9.91 -20.55 -13.93
C GLU A 193 9.83 -22.04 -13.56
N LEU A 194 9.45 -22.34 -12.32
CA LEU A 194 9.28 -23.72 -11.85
C LEU A 194 8.12 -24.42 -12.57
N LEU A 195 6.98 -23.75 -12.75
CA LEU A 195 5.82 -24.31 -13.45
C LEU A 195 6.10 -24.56 -14.93
N ASP A 196 6.82 -23.67 -15.61
CA ASP A 196 7.22 -23.82 -17.01
C ASP A 196 8.19 -25.01 -17.20
N SER A 197 8.93 -25.39 -16.15
CA SER A 197 9.86 -26.53 -16.18
C SER A 197 9.16 -27.90 -15.99
N LEU A 198 7.87 -27.92 -15.62
CA LEU A 198 7.13 -29.14 -15.38
C LEU A 198 6.50 -29.68 -16.68
N PRO A 199 6.88 -30.88 -17.15
CA PRO A 199 6.40 -31.42 -18.43
C PRO A 199 4.91 -31.78 -18.44
N GLU A 200 4.32 -31.98 -17.25
CA GLU A 200 2.93 -32.39 -17.06
C GLU A 200 1.98 -31.19 -16.84
N TYR A 201 2.54 -30.01 -16.57
CA TYR A 201 1.76 -28.80 -16.29
C TYR A 201 1.50 -28.06 -17.60
N MET A 202 0.27 -28.11 -18.10
CA MET A 202 -0.17 -27.33 -19.26
C MET A 202 -1.01 -26.16 -18.75
N ASN A 203 -0.40 -24.99 -18.70
CA ASN A 203 -1.08 -23.77 -18.27
C ASN A 203 -2.21 -23.44 -19.26
N THR A 204 -3.44 -23.23 -18.77
CA THR A 204 -4.54 -22.87 -19.66
C THR A 204 -4.50 -21.36 -19.95
N PHE A 205 -4.21 -21.01 -21.20
CA PHE A 205 -3.98 -19.63 -21.67
C PHE A 205 -5.09 -18.63 -21.26
N GLU A 206 -6.34 -19.09 -21.10
CA GLU A 206 -7.48 -18.24 -20.73
C GLU A 206 -7.52 -17.84 -19.24
N GLY A 207 -7.01 -18.67 -18.33
CA GLY A 207 -6.98 -18.37 -16.89
C GLY A 207 -5.90 -17.35 -16.56
N ASP A 208 -4.73 -17.51 -17.19
CA ASP A 208 -3.55 -16.69 -16.92
C ASP A 208 -3.72 -15.25 -17.40
N GLN A 209 -4.37 -15.04 -18.56
CA GLN A 209 -4.55 -13.70 -19.13
C GLN A 209 -5.47 -12.81 -18.28
N LYS A 210 -6.54 -13.36 -17.69
CA LYS A 210 -7.45 -12.60 -16.81
C LYS A 210 -6.79 -12.23 -15.49
N HIS A 211 -5.89 -13.06 -14.99
CA HIS A 211 -5.19 -12.78 -13.75
C HIS A 211 -4.05 -11.76 -13.94
N LEU A 212 -3.40 -11.76 -15.11
CA LEU A 212 -2.37 -10.77 -15.48
C LEU A 212 -2.94 -9.35 -15.67
N GLU A 213 -4.22 -9.23 -16.07
CA GLU A 213 -4.88 -7.93 -16.21
C GLU A 213 -4.90 -7.10 -14.91
N MET A 214 -4.93 -7.77 -13.75
CA MET A 214 -4.90 -7.11 -12.45
C MET A 214 -3.50 -6.59 -12.07
N LEU A 215 -2.45 -7.02 -12.79
CA LEU A 215 -1.06 -6.68 -12.51
C LEU A 215 -0.51 -5.53 -13.37
N PHE A 216 -1.35 -4.89 -14.19
CA PHE A 216 -0.97 -3.71 -14.98
C PHE A 216 -0.94 -2.45 -14.11
N PHE A 217 0.04 -2.36 -13.22
CA PHE A 217 0.32 -1.16 -12.44
C PHE A 217 1.82 -0.82 -12.44
N ASP A 218 2.15 0.43 -12.14
CA ASP A 218 3.55 0.86 -12.04
C ASP A 218 4.21 0.25 -10.79
N SER A 219 5.15 -0.66 -11.01
CA SER A 219 5.91 -1.34 -9.95
C SER A 219 6.91 -0.42 -9.27
N LYS A 220 7.27 0.71 -9.89
CA LYS A 220 8.20 1.72 -9.34
C LYS A 220 7.50 2.78 -8.50
N LEU A 221 6.18 2.68 -8.32
CA LEU A 221 5.44 3.62 -7.50
C LEU A 221 6.01 3.64 -6.07
N GLY A 222 6.46 4.82 -5.63
CA GLY A 222 7.06 5.02 -4.30
C GLY A 222 8.53 4.59 -4.20
N GLU A 223 9.19 4.24 -5.29
CA GLU A 223 10.65 4.19 -5.30
C GLU A 223 11.16 5.60 -5.60
N ASP A 224 12.00 6.16 -4.72
CA ASP A 224 12.65 7.43 -4.99
C ASP A 224 13.44 7.29 -6.30
N ALA A 225 13.16 8.18 -7.26
CA ALA A 225 14.05 8.38 -8.39
C ALA A 225 15.36 8.95 -7.83
N ASN A 226 16.30 8.06 -7.48
CA ASN A 226 17.68 8.42 -7.18
C ASN A 226 18.27 9.31 -8.29
#